data_AF-C6LHK0-F1
#
_entry.id   AF-C6LHK0-F1
#
_cell.length_a   1.000
_cell.length_b   1.000
_cell.length_c   1.000
_cell.angle_alpha   90.00
_cell.angle_beta   90.00
_cell.angle_gamma   90.00
#
_symmetry.space_group_name_H-M   'P 1'
#
loop_
_entity.id
_entity.type
_entity.pdbx_description
1 polymer ?
#
loop_
_entity_poly.entity_id
_entity_poly.type
_entity_poly.pdbx_seq_one_letter_code
_entity_poly.pdbx_strand_id
1 'polypeptide(L)'
;MKKTKFEILGIAAAAAGSFMAFGWSFFEMTVHCRKDRRQVKKQWFSLSHAKINHPRHKFEKEYEEGKAWCRAQRMQDCYICSRDGLRLHAGYLPAENAERTVLLSHGYKGSNFGDFAYIAQFLHEHHCNLLFIDQRCCGESEGEFITFGAKEQQDVQEWTWYLAKRNKEKLPIYLYGESMGATSVLIASGHNLPRGVKGLIADCGFSSMKGQIQDMAANWFHLKWVGLLLFRLNLFCRILAGFRMKDADTTDAMKKTTVRFCFSTA
;
A
#
# COMPACT_ATOMS: atom_id res chain seq x y z
N MET A 1 -44.16 -33.43 4.51
CA MET A 1 -42.68 -33.58 4.58
C MET A 1 -41.89 -32.96 3.43
N LYS A 2 -42.44 -32.74 2.21
CA LYS A 2 -41.68 -32.14 1.08
C LYS A 2 -41.55 -30.61 1.16
N LYS A 3 -42.61 -29.86 1.54
CA LYS A 3 -42.58 -28.38 1.67
C LYS A 3 -41.48 -27.87 2.60
N THR A 4 -41.33 -28.49 3.76
CA THR A 4 -40.34 -28.11 4.78
C THR A 4 -38.89 -28.26 4.29
N LYS A 5 -38.59 -29.25 3.44
CA LYS A 5 -37.26 -29.42 2.86
C LYS A 5 -36.92 -28.34 1.83
N PHE A 6 -37.89 -27.93 1.00
CA PHE A 6 -37.69 -26.85 0.03
C PHE A 6 -37.56 -25.47 0.68
N GLU A 7 -38.30 -25.21 1.76
CA GLU A 7 -38.18 -23.98 2.55
C GLU A 7 -36.82 -23.90 3.25
N ILE A 8 -36.35 -25.01 3.86
CA ILE A 8 -35.01 -25.08 4.47
C ILE A 8 -33.91 -24.91 3.41
N LEU A 9 -34.07 -25.51 2.21
CA LEU A 9 -33.11 -25.34 1.10
C LEU A 9 -33.08 -23.89 0.60
N GLY A 10 -34.25 -23.23 0.50
CA GLY A 10 -34.39 -21.84 0.09
C GLY A 10 -33.78 -20.87 1.11
N ILE A 11 -34.00 -21.10 2.40
CA ILE A 11 -33.38 -20.32 3.49
C ILE A 11 -31.86 -20.52 3.50
N ALA A 12 -31.38 -21.75 3.32
CA ALA A 12 -29.94 -22.04 3.24
C ALA A 12 -29.29 -21.37 2.01
N ALA A 13 -29.96 -21.39 0.85
CA ALA A 13 -29.49 -20.73 -0.36
C ALA A 13 -29.48 -19.19 -0.23
N ALA A 14 -30.52 -18.61 0.37
CA ALA A 14 -30.59 -17.17 0.62
C ALA A 14 -29.53 -16.71 1.64
N ALA A 15 -29.33 -17.48 2.72
CA ALA A 15 -28.27 -17.22 3.69
C ALA A 15 -26.87 -17.34 3.05
N ALA A 16 -26.65 -18.34 2.20
CA ALA A 16 -25.39 -18.51 1.46
C ALA A 16 -25.15 -17.36 0.46
N GLY A 17 -26.20 -16.89 -0.24
CA GLY A 17 -26.13 -15.76 -1.17
C GLY A 17 -25.76 -14.45 -0.49
N SER A 18 -26.48 -14.08 0.58
CA SER A 18 -26.18 -12.89 1.39
C SER A 18 -24.79 -12.96 2.02
N PHE A 19 -24.35 -14.16 2.44
CA PHE A 19 -23.02 -14.37 2.98
C PHE A 19 -21.93 -14.15 1.92
N MET A 20 -22.08 -14.74 0.72
CA MET A 20 -21.11 -14.57 -0.37
C MET A 20 -21.03 -13.12 -0.83
N ALA A 21 -22.15 -12.40 -0.85
CA ALA A 21 -22.22 -10.98 -1.16
C ALA A 21 -21.41 -10.12 -0.17
N PHE A 22 -21.39 -10.48 1.12
CA PHE A 22 -20.60 -9.76 2.12
C PHE A 22 -19.09 -9.94 1.91
N GLY A 23 -18.62 -11.18 1.72
CA GLY A 23 -17.20 -11.44 1.43
C GLY A 23 -16.73 -10.77 0.13
N TRP A 24 -17.59 -10.79 -0.90
CA TRP A 24 -17.36 -10.09 -2.17
C TRP A 24 -17.27 -8.57 -1.98
N SER A 25 -18.21 -7.98 -1.24
CA SER A 25 -18.22 -6.54 -0.97
C SER A 25 -16.98 -6.09 -0.21
N PHE A 26 -16.50 -6.90 0.74
CA PHE A 26 -15.27 -6.62 1.48
C PHE A 26 -14.03 -6.69 0.58
N PHE A 27 -13.94 -7.69 -0.32
CA PHE A 27 -12.89 -7.77 -1.33
C PHE A 27 -12.90 -6.57 -2.28
N GLU A 28 -14.07 -6.19 -2.81
CA GLU A 28 -14.25 -5.02 -3.66
C GLU A 28 -13.82 -3.72 -2.97
N MET A 29 -14.09 -3.60 -1.68
CA MET A 29 -13.73 -2.42 -0.89
C MET A 29 -12.22 -2.36 -0.59
N THR A 30 -11.60 -3.52 -0.30
CA THR A 30 -10.25 -3.59 0.27
C THR A 30 -9.15 -3.90 -0.74
N VAL A 31 -9.44 -4.71 -1.76
CA VAL A 31 -8.43 -5.22 -2.70
C VAL A 31 -8.66 -4.67 -4.10
N HIS A 32 -9.90 -4.59 -4.56
CA HIS A 32 -10.20 -4.03 -5.88
C HIS A 32 -10.10 -2.50 -5.86
N CYS A 33 -9.41 -1.90 -6.83
CA CYS A 33 -9.49 -0.47 -7.09
C CYS A 33 -10.22 -0.22 -8.41
N ARG A 34 -11.40 0.41 -8.31
CA ARG A 34 -12.17 0.84 -9.48
C ARG A 34 -11.55 2.13 -10.05
N LYS A 35 -11.26 2.14 -11.35
CA LYS A 35 -10.72 3.30 -12.10
C LYS A 35 -11.70 4.48 -12.17
N ASP A 36 -13.00 4.24 -12.03
CA ASP A 36 -14.02 5.28 -12.11
C ASP A 36 -14.45 5.74 -10.70
N ARG A 37 -13.87 6.85 -10.25
CA ARG A 37 -14.44 7.64 -9.14
C ARG A 37 -15.05 8.92 -9.70
N ARG A 38 -16.25 8.84 -10.28
CA ARG A 38 -17.28 9.73 -9.72
C ARG A 38 -17.27 9.48 -8.22
N GLN A 39 -16.91 10.49 -7.44
CA GLN A 39 -17.11 10.49 -5.99
C GLN A 39 -18.62 10.36 -5.71
N VAL A 40 -19.17 9.17 -5.91
CA VAL A 40 -20.40 8.78 -5.24
C VAL A 40 -19.95 8.64 -3.80
N LYS A 41 -20.12 9.72 -3.03
CA LYS A 41 -20.24 9.65 -1.58
C LYS A 41 -21.32 8.60 -1.31
N LYS A 42 -20.92 7.33 -1.25
CA LYS A 42 -21.78 6.30 -0.70
C LYS A 42 -21.85 6.64 0.78
N GLN A 43 -22.95 7.29 1.12
CA GLN A 43 -23.42 7.69 2.43
C GLN A 43 -23.71 6.43 3.29
N TRP A 44 -22.77 5.50 3.34
CA TRP A 44 -22.89 4.20 4.01
C TRP A 44 -21.99 4.10 5.25
N PHE A 45 -21.19 5.14 5.52
CA PHE A 45 -20.47 5.32 6.77
C PHE A 45 -20.60 6.77 7.22
N SER A 46 -21.72 7.11 7.85
CA SER A 46 -21.65 8.03 8.97
C SER A 46 -20.91 7.26 10.08
N LEU A 47 -19.59 7.45 10.16
CA LEU A 47 -18.82 7.04 11.33
C LEU A 47 -19.35 7.91 12.48
N SER A 48 -20.41 7.47 13.14
CA SER A 48 -21.15 8.28 14.11
C SER A 48 -20.33 8.67 15.33
N HIS A 49 -19.12 8.10 15.52
CA HIS A 49 -18.19 8.46 16.58
C HIS A 49 -16.73 8.29 16.14
N ALA A 50 -16.32 8.91 15.02
CA ALA A 50 -14.89 9.07 14.77
C ALA A 50 -14.32 10.07 15.81
N LYS A 51 -13.70 9.56 16.88
CA LYS A 51 -12.68 10.36 17.60
C LYS A 51 -11.74 10.90 16.53
N ILE A 52 -11.43 12.20 16.58
CA ILE A 52 -10.46 12.80 15.67
C ILE A 52 -9.07 12.27 16.04
N ASN A 53 -8.81 11.01 15.69
CA ASN A 53 -7.52 10.32 15.72
C ASN A 53 -6.96 10.29 14.30
N HIS A 54 -7.14 11.36 13.55
CA HIS A 54 -6.49 11.49 12.26
C HIS A 54 -5.03 11.89 12.53
N PRO A 55 -4.01 11.21 11.97
CA PRO A 55 -2.59 11.55 12.22
C PRO A 55 -2.23 12.99 11.81
N ARG A 56 -3.08 13.62 10.99
CA ARG A 56 -2.99 15.04 10.58
C ARG A 56 -3.56 16.02 11.59
N HIS A 57 -4.25 15.56 12.63
CA HIS A 57 -4.84 16.44 13.64
C HIS A 57 -3.71 17.17 14.39
N LYS A 58 -3.68 18.51 14.28
CA LYS A 58 -2.61 19.43 14.74
C LYS A 58 -1.43 19.63 13.77
N PHE A 59 -1.41 18.95 12.63
CA PHE A 59 -0.36 19.06 11.60
C PHE A 59 -0.94 19.36 10.20
N GLU A 60 -2.17 19.88 10.15
CA GLU A 60 -2.86 20.14 8.89
C GLU A 60 -2.12 21.16 8.04
N LYS A 61 -1.54 22.19 8.69
CA LYS A 61 -0.82 23.26 8.02
C LYS A 61 0.41 22.73 7.29
N GLU A 62 1.26 21.98 8.00
CA GLU A 62 2.49 21.38 7.48
C GLU A 62 2.18 20.44 6.31
N TYR A 63 1.08 19.69 6.41
CA TYR A 63 0.65 18.78 5.35
C TYR A 63 0.15 19.52 4.11
N GLU A 64 -0.64 20.59 4.27
CA GLU A 64 -1.10 21.41 3.13
C GLU A 64 0.05 22.18 2.48
N GLU A 65 0.96 22.75 3.28
CA GLU A 65 2.16 23.44 2.81
C GLU A 65 3.09 22.49 2.05
N GLY A 66 3.36 21.30 2.60
CA GLY A 66 4.15 20.28 1.93
C GLY A 66 3.53 19.82 0.60
N LYS A 67 2.21 19.69 0.53
CA LYS A 67 1.51 19.38 -0.73
C LYS A 67 1.61 20.50 -1.74
N ALA A 68 1.45 21.76 -1.30
CA ALA A 68 1.59 22.92 -2.16
C ALA A 68 3.01 23.01 -2.72
N TRP A 69 4.02 22.78 -1.87
CA TRP A 69 5.42 22.71 -2.27
C TRP A 69 5.65 21.61 -3.32
N CYS A 70 5.17 20.39 -3.08
CA CYS A 70 5.32 19.28 -4.02
C CYS A 70 4.68 19.58 -5.40
N ARG A 71 3.49 20.20 -5.40
CA ARG A 71 2.78 20.59 -6.65
C ARG A 71 3.52 21.67 -7.44
N ALA A 72 4.27 22.53 -6.77
CA ALA A 72 5.06 23.56 -7.43
C ALA A 72 6.33 23.00 -8.08
N GLN A 73 6.75 21.78 -7.70
CA GLN A 73 7.96 21.16 -8.26
C GLN A 73 7.72 20.59 -9.65
N ARG A 74 8.72 20.70 -10.51
CA ARG A 74 8.73 20.06 -11.83
C ARG A 74 9.35 18.67 -11.74
N MET A 75 8.52 17.68 -11.42
CA MET A 75 8.94 16.27 -11.38
C MET A 75 9.09 15.69 -12.80
N GLN A 76 9.94 14.68 -12.92
CA GLN A 76 10.16 13.91 -14.14
C GLN A 76 9.40 12.59 -14.05
N ASP A 77 8.47 12.35 -14.98
CA ASP A 77 7.74 11.10 -15.03
C ASP A 77 8.67 9.94 -15.41
N CYS A 78 8.63 8.90 -14.61
CA CYS A 78 9.40 7.68 -14.78
C CYS A 78 8.44 6.52 -14.90
N TYR A 79 8.79 5.54 -15.75
CA TYR A 79 7.98 4.35 -15.95
C TYR A 79 8.83 3.09 -15.93
N ILE A 80 8.29 2.03 -15.32
CA ILE A 80 8.82 0.67 -15.40
C ILE A 80 7.71 -0.30 -15.80
N CYS A 81 8.10 -1.50 -16.22
CA CYS A 81 7.18 -2.62 -16.38
C CYS A 81 7.33 -3.54 -15.16
N SER A 82 6.22 -3.81 -14.46
CA SER A 82 6.21 -4.78 -13.36
C SER A 82 6.46 -6.19 -13.88
N ARG A 83 6.78 -7.12 -12.98
CA ARG A 83 6.96 -8.54 -13.34
C ARG A 83 5.71 -9.19 -13.93
N ASP A 84 4.54 -8.68 -13.56
CA ASP A 84 3.24 -9.12 -14.07
C ASP A 84 2.72 -8.26 -15.24
N GLY A 85 3.57 -7.45 -15.86
CA GLY A 85 3.28 -6.76 -17.12
C GLY A 85 2.53 -5.43 -16.99
N LEU A 86 2.43 -4.87 -15.79
CA LEU A 86 1.80 -3.57 -15.56
C LEU A 86 2.78 -2.44 -15.85
N ARG A 87 2.32 -1.37 -16.50
CA ARG A 87 3.08 -0.11 -16.55
C ARG A 87 2.91 0.61 -15.22
N LEU A 88 4.01 0.80 -14.51
CA LEU A 88 4.04 1.52 -13.24
C LEU A 88 4.71 2.88 -13.42
N HIS A 89 4.21 3.86 -12.69
CA HIS A 89 4.62 5.26 -12.73
C HIS A 89 5.35 5.68 -11.45
N ALA A 90 6.25 6.65 -11.57
CA ALA A 90 6.82 7.39 -10.46
C ALA A 90 7.21 8.81 -10.87
N GLY A 91 7.05 9.77 -9.95
CA GLY A 91 7.57 11.12 -10.09
C GLY A 91 9.00 11.22 -9.53
N TYR A 92 9.96 11.65 -10.34
CA TYR A 92 11.35 11.85 -9.90
C TYR A 92 11.69 13.34 -9.76
N LEU A 93 12.15 13.75 -8.59
CA LEU A 93 12.61 15.10 -8.31
C LEU A 93 14.12 15.09 -7.99
N PRO A 94 14.99 15.57 -8.90
CA PRO A 94 16.41 15.71 -8.60
C PRO A 94 16.64 16.84 -7.57
N ALA A 95 17.64 16.66 -6.70
CA ALA A 95 18.16 17.71 -5.83
C ALA A 95 19.45 18.29 -6.40
N GLU A 96 19.71 19.56 -6.10
CA GLU A 96 21.01 20.17 -6.38
C GLU A 96 22.07 19.60 -5.43
N ASN A 97 23.25 19.25 -5.97
CA ASN A 97 24.35 18.62 -5.23
C ASN A 97 23.89 17.38 -4.42
N ALA A 98 23.09 16.52 -5.06
CA ALA A 98 22.49 15.37 -4.38
C ALA A 98 23.54 14.46 -3.75
N GLU A 99 23.35 14.14 -2.47
CA GLU A 99 24.20 13.21 -1.72
C GLU A 99 23.61 11.81 -1.64
N ARG A 100 22.29 11.69 -1.84
CA ARG A 100 21.53 10.44 -1.66
C ARG A 100 20.26 10.46 -2.48
N THR A 101 19.67 9.28 -2.67
CA THR A 101 18.36 9.13 -3.32
C THR A 101 17.40 8.41 -2.38
N VAL A 102 16.18 8.91 -2.25
CA VAL A 102 15.13 8.32 -1.43
C VAL A 102 13.97 7.87 -2.32
N LEU A 103 13.68 6.57 -2.28
CA LEU A 103 12.46 6.00 -2.86
C LEU A 103 11.34 6.09 -1.83
N LEU A 104 10.26 6.76 -2.18
CA LEU A 104 9.11 7.04 -1.32
C LEU A 104 7.94 6.13 -1.74
N SER A 105 7.62 5.14 -0.91
CA SER A 105 6.59 4.13 -1.14
C SER A 105 5.34 4.44 -0.32
N HIS A 106 4.30 4.93 -0.96
CA HIS A 106 3.11 5.42 -0.26
C HIS A 106 2.25 4.30 0.35
N GLY A 107 1.33 4.70 1.21
CA GLY A 107 0.41 3.83 1.93
C GLY A 107 -0.77 3.35 1.11
N TYR A 108 -1.75 2.76 1.79
CA TYR A 108 -2.90 2.12 1.15
C TYR A 108 -3.79 3.14 0.42
N LYS A 109 -3.98 2.95 -0.90
CA LYS A 109 -4.76 3.84 -1.79
C LYS A 109 -4.29 5.31 -1.75
N GLY A 110 -3.02 5.54 -1.40
CA GLY A 110 -2.32 6.80 -1.64
C GLY A 110 -2.07 7.02 -3.14
N SER A 111 -1.52 8.18 -3.50
CA SER A 111 -1.07 8.46 -4.86
C SER A 111 -0.16 9.69 -4.85
N ASN A 112 0.78 9.75 -5.79
CA ASN A 112 1.70 10.86 -5.95
C ASN A 112 2.47 11.15 -4.65
N PHE A 113 2.68 12.41 -4.30
CA PHE A 113 3.37 12.84 -3.08
C PHE A 113 2.48 12.88 -1.82
N GLY A 114 1.19 12.52 -1.88
CA GLY A 114 0.23 12.81 -0.81
C GLY A 114 0.72 12.40 0.59
N ASP A 115 1.08 11.14 0.74
CA ASP A 115 1.52 10.56 2.02
C ASP A 115 2.84 11.18 2.50
N PHE A 116 3.79 11.46 1.60
CA PHE A 116 5.10 12.03 1.94
C PHE A 116 5.22 13.55 1.85
N ALA A 117 4.12 14.26 1.59
CA ALA A 117 4.18 15.69 1.30
C ALA A 117 4.80 16.49 2.45
N TYR A 118 4.54 16.07 3.69
CA TYR A 118 5.04 16.72 4.92
C TYR A 118 6.57 16.61 5.09
N ILE A 119 7.21 15.60 4.51
CA ILE A 119 8.65 15.35 4.67
C ILE A 119 9.45 15.57 3.37
N ALA A 120 8.76 15.66 2.23
CA ALA A 120 9.37 15.81 0.92
C ALA A 120 10.29 17.04 0.82
N GLN A 121 9.81 18.21 1.27
CA GLN A 121 10.60 19.44 1.24
C GLN A 121 11.87 19.30 2.06
N PHE A 122 11.75 18.82 3.31
CA PHE A 122 12.90 18.57 4.18
C PHE A 122 13.93 17.65 3.54
N LEU A 123 13.50 16.50 2.97
CA LEU A 123 14.44 15.57 2.33
C LEU A 123 15.16 16.24 1.15
N HIS A 124 14.43 17.00 0.33
CA HIS A 124 14.99 17.67 -0.84
C HIS A 124 15.99 18.77 -0.47
N GLU A 125 15.66 19.60 0.52
CA GLU A 125 16.57 20.63 1.08
C GLU A 125 17.83 20.01 1.71
N HIS A 126 17.75 18.77 2.18
CA HIS A 126 18.89 17.98 2.66
C HIS A 126 19.52 17.10 1.58
N HIS A 127 19.58 17.60 0.34
CA HIS A 127 20.31 17.01 -0.79
C HIS A 127 19.88 15.57 -1.15
N CYS A 128 18.58 15.27 -1.02
CA CYS A 128 18.02 14.00 -1.47
C CYS A 128 17.32 14.13 -2.83
N ASN A 129 17.75 13.34 -3.82
CA ASN A 129 16.88 13.02 -4.94
C ASN A 129 15.66 12.25 -4.41
N LEU A 130 14.46 12.56 -4.89
CA LEU A 130 13.23 11.89 -4.47
C LEU A 130 12.62 11.12 -5.63
N LEU A 131 12.20 9.88 -5.38
CA LEU A 131 11.38 9.09 -6.29
C LEU A 131 10.07 8.72 -5.61
N PHE A 132 8.99 9.39 -5.97
CA PHE A 132 7.63 9.10 -5.50
C PHE A 132 7.03 8.02 -6.37
N ILE A 133 6.99 6.78 -5.90
CA ILE A 133 6.39 5.69 -6.68
C ILE A 133 4.87 5.74 -6.52
N ASP A 134 4.14 5.64 -7.62
CA ASP A 134 2.74 5.26 -7.57
C ASP A 134 2.69 3.74 -7.44
N GLN A 135 2.21 3.24 -6.30
CA GLN A 135 1.96 1.82 -6.13
C GLN A 135 1.00 1.34 -7.21
N ARG A 136 1.06 0.05 -7.58
CA ARG A 136 0.11 -0.55 -8.52
C ARG A 136 -1.33 -0.16 -8.14
N CYS A 137 -2.18 0.03 -9.17
CA CYS A 137 -3.57 0.42 -9.00
C CYS A 137 -3.82 1.85 -8.45
N CYS A 138 -2.77 2.67 -8.31
CA CYS A 138 -2.83 4.01 -7.76
C CYS A 138 -2.20 5.03 -8.73
N GLY A 139 -2.60 6.31 -8.62
CA GLY A 139 -2.04 7.39 -9.45
C GLY A 139 -2.09 7.06 -10.95
N GLU A 140 -0.95 7.14 -11.62
CA GLU A 140 -0.82 6.75 -13.03
C GLU A 140 -0.36 5.30 -13.25
N SER A 141 -0.12 4.54 -12.18
CA SER A 141 0.25 3.13 -12.27
C SER A 141 -0.95 2.27 -12.67
N GLU A 142 -0.72 1.34 -13.59
CA GLU A 142 -1.71 0.34 -13.98
C GLU A 142 -1.97 -0.68 -12.87
N GLY A 143 -3.02 -1.49 -13.07
CA GLY A 143 -3.46 -2.54 -12.15
C GLY A 143 -4.91 -2.38 -11.73
N GLU A 144 -5.49 -3.49 -11.28
CA GLU A 144 -6.86 -3.57 -10.77
C GLU A 144 -6.91 -3.86 -9.26
N PHE A 145 -5.81 -4.35 -8.69
CA PHE A 145 -5.76 -4.80 -7.31
C PHE A 145 -4.60 -4.20 -6.53
N ILE A 146 -4.91 -3.79 -5.31
CA ILE A 146 -3.92 -3.46 -4.26
C ILE A 146 -3.75 -4.68 -3.36
N THR A 147 -2.51 -5.10 -3.13
CA THR A 147 -2.21 -6.44 -2.56
C THR A 147 -1.50 -6.39 -1.21
N PHE A 148 -1.55 -5.24 -0.55
CA PHE A 148 -1.07 -5.05 0.83
C PHE A 148 0.41 -5.40 1.03
N GLY A 149 1.25 -5.21 0.01
CA GLY A 149 2.67 -5.56 0.04
C GLY A 149 3.00 -6.83 -0.73
N ALA A 150 2.02 -7.70 -1.03
CA ALA A 150 2.29 -9.01 -1.62
C ALA A 150 2.93 -8.91 -3.02
N LYS A 151 2.43 -8.01 -3.87
CA LYS A 151 3.02 -7.73 -5.17
C LYS A 151 3.78 -6.40 -5.20
N GLU A 152 3.38 -5.44 -4.35
CA GLU A 152 4.07 -4.15 -4.22
C GLU A 152 5.54 -4.32 -3.82
N GLN A 153 5.90 -5.35 -3.03
CA GLN A 153 7.30 -5.67 -2.71
C GLN A 153 8.18 -5.91 -3.96
N GLN A 154 7.59 -6.48 -5.03
CA GLN A 154 8.31 -6.77 -6.27
C GLN A 154 8.46 -5.49 -7.08
N ASP A 155 7.43 -4.65 -7.10
CA ASP A 155 7.47 -3.34 -7.76
C ASP A 155 8.51 -2.43 -7.12
N VAL A 156 8.54 -2.39 -5.78
CA VAL A 156 9.60 -1.68 -5.02
C VAL A 156 10.98 -2.19 -5.43
N GLN A 157 11.17 -3.51 -5.52
CA GLN A 157 12.43 -4.09 -5.96
C GLN A 157 12.81 -3.61 -7.37
N GLU A 158 11.89 -3.65 -8.34
CA GLU A 158 12.15 -3.17 -9.70
C GLU A 158 12.49 -1.68 -9.73
N TRP A 159 11.81 -0.86 -8.92
CA TRP A 159 12.15 0.56 -8.76
C TRP A 159 13.54 0.78 -8.17
N THR A 160 14.01 -0.07 -7.25
CA THR A 160 15.40 0.02 -6.76
C THR A 160 16.41 -0.24 -7.87
N TRP A 161 16.16 -1.20 -8.76
CA TRP A 161 17.01 -1.47 -9.91
C TRP A 161 16.96 -0.35 -10.95
N TYR A 162 15.77 0.23 -11.18
CA TYR A 162 15.63 1.43 -11.98
C TYR A 162 16.50 2.58 -11.44
N LEU A 163 16.43 2.87 -10.14
CA LEU A 163 17.27 3.87 -9.50
C LEU A 163 18.75 3.55 -9.62
N ALA A 164 19.15 2.30 -9.37
CA ALA A 164 20.55 1.90 -9.49
C ALA A 164 21.11 2.09 -10.91
N LYS A 165 20.31 1.83 -11.94
CA LYS A 165 20.69 2.06 -13.35
C LYS A 165 20.77 3.56 -13.69
N ARG A 166 19.85 4.36 -13.15
CA ARG A 166 19.81 5.82 -13.35
C ARG A 166 20.94 6.55 -12.61
N ASN A 167 21.35 6.01 -11.46
CA ASN A 167 22.30 6.62 -10.54
C ASN A 167 23.76 6.47 -11.02
N LYS A 168 24.17 7.36 -11.94
CA LYS A 168 25.53 7.40 -12.50
C LYS A 168 26.62 7.67 -11.44
N GLU A 169 26.28 8.47 -10.44
CA GLU A 169 27.18 8.91 -9.37
C GLU A 169 27.31 7.89 -8.23
N LYS A 170 26.54 6.79 -8.28
CA LYS A 170 26.53 5.72 -7.26
C LYS A 170 26.19 6.22 -5.85
N LEU A 171 25.34 7.25 -5.76
CA LEU A 171 24.82 7.77 -4.49
C LEU A 171 24.10 6.67 -3.69
N PRO A 172 24.15 6.69 -2.35
CA PRO A 172 23.38 5.77 -1.53
C PRO A 172 21.87 5.93 -1.78
N ILE A 173 21.16 4.79 -1.83
CA ILE A 173 19.71 4.71 -2.00
C ILE A 173 19.09 4.31 -0.65
N TYR A 174 18.06 5.04 -0.26
CA TYR A 174 17.24 4.74 0.93
C TYR A 174 15.81 4.49 0.51
N LEU A 175 15.16 3.52 1.16
CA LEU A 175 13.75 3.22 0.93
C LEU A 175 12.94 3.79 2.11
N TYR A 176 11.95 4.61 1.85
CA TYR A 176 11.05 5.11 2.89
C TYR A 176 9.63 4.72 2.53
N GLY A 177 9.06 3.83 3.34
CA GLY A 177 7.67 3.43 3.22
C GLY A 177 6.82 3.92 4.39
N GLU A 178 5.57 4.29 4.11
CA GLU A 178 4.55 4.61 5.11
C GLU A 178 3.42 3.58 5.05
N SER A 179 2.96 3.08 6.21
CA SER A 179 1.85 2.14 6.34
C SER A 179 2.02 0.90 5.44
N MET A 180 1.16 0.69 4.44
CA MET A 180 1.33 -0.38 3.44
C MET A 180 2.68 -0.29 2.70
N GLY A 181 3.16 0.92 2.43
CA GLY A 181 4.46 1.15 1.82
C GLY A 181 5.60 0.71 2.73
N ALA A 182 5.49 0.93 4.04
CA ALA A 182 6.47 0.44 5.03
C ALA A 182 6.58 -1.08 4.99
N THR A 183 5.43 -1.77 4.97
CA THR A 183 5.40 -3.23 4.77
C THR A 183 6.03 -3.62 3.44
N SER A 184 5.73 -2.92 2.35
CA SER A 184 6.25 -3.23 1.02
C SER A 184 7.78 -3.13 0.96
N VAL A 185 8.38 -2.06 1.51
CA VAL A 185 9.84 -1.90 1.55
C VAL A 185 10.52 -2.88 2.50
N LEU A 186 9.88 -3.22 3.63
CA LEU A 186 10.37 -4.24 4.56
C LEU A 186 10.45 -5.60 3.89
N ILE A 187 9.36 -6.03 3.23
CA ILE A 187 9.35 -7.31 2.53
C ILE A 187 10.37 -7.29 1.37
N ALA A 188 10.42 -6.19 0.61
CA ALA A 188 11.38 -6.03 -0.48
C ALA A 188 12.84 -6.14 -0.03
N SER A 189 13.15 -5.74 1.20
CA SER A 189 14.50 -5.84 1.78
C SER A 189 14.98 -7.28 1.97
N GLY A 190 14.07 -8.25 1.99
CA GLY A 190 14.39 -9.68 1.98
C GLY A 190 14.77 -10.24 0.61
N HIS A 191 14.64 -9.44 -0.46
CA HIS A 191 15.01 -9.82 -1.83
C HIS A 191 16.44 -9.37 -2.19
N ASN A 192 16.89 -9.77 -3.37
CA ASN A 192 18.13 -9.26 -3.95
C ASN A 192 17.95 -7.80 -4.41
N LEU A 193 18.44 -6.86 -3.61
CA LEU A 193 18.46 -5.44 -3.92
C LEU A 193 19.84 -5.00 -4.46
N PRO A 194 19.91 -3.90 -5.24
CA PRO A 194 21.19 -3.32 -5.63
C PRO A 194 22.04 -2.98 -4.41
N ARG A 195 23.37 -3.19 -4.50
CA ARG A 195 24.33 -2.84 -3.42
C ARG A 195 24.30 -1.37 -3.00
N GLY A 196 23.74 -0.49 -3.83
CA GLY A 196 23.53 0.92 -3.55
C GLY A 196 22.44 1.18 -2.50
N VAL A 197 21.54 0.24 -2.23
CA VAL A 197 20.54 0.36 -1.17
C VAL A 197 21.24 0.22 0.19
N LYS A 198 21.25 1.31 0.98
CA LYS A 198 22.00 1.39 2.24
C LYS A 198 21.14 1.33 3.49
N GLY A 199 19.86 1.65 3.38
CA GLY A 199 18.93 1.54 4.49
C GLY A 199 17.49 1.74 4.09
N LEU A 200 16.60 1.50 5.05
CA LEU A 200 15.18 1.80 4.90
C LEU A 200 14.55 2.39 6.17
N ILE A 201 13.50 3.17 5.98
CA ILE A 201 12.62 3.72 7.01
C ILE A 201 11.26 3.06 6.77
N ALA A 202 10.79 2.36 7.80
CA ALA A 202 9.48 1.72 7.80
C ALA A 202 8.62 2.41 8.85
N ASP A 203 7.75 3.32 8.40
CA ASP A 203 6.87 4.08 9.27
C ASP A 203 5.48 3.44 9.33
N CYS A 204 5.06 3.06 10.54
CA CYS A 204 3.76 2.46 10.88
C CYS A 204 3.32 1.25 10.00
N GLY A 205 4.29 0.44 9.56
CA GLY A 205 4.02 -0.80 8.82
C GLY A 205 3.36 -1.90 9.67
N PHE A 206 2.76 -2.88 8.99
CA PHE A 206 2.17 -4.06 9.63
C PHE A 206 3.00 -5.32 9.33
N SER A 207 2.95 -6.29 10.25
CA SER A 207 3.70 -7.55 10.12
C SER A 207 3.05 -8.55 9.16
N SER A 208 1.71 -8.62 9.14
CA SER A 208 0.98 -9.52 8.24
C SER A 208 -0.33 -8.90 7.77
N MET A 209 -0.68 -9.11 6.49
CA MET A 209 -1.98 -8.70 5.95
C MET A 209 -3.14 -9.37 6.70
N LYS A 210 -2.98 -10.62 7.15
CA LYS A 210 -4.00 -11.31 7.94
C LYS A 210 -4.29 -10.61 9.25
N GLY A 211 -3.25 -10.22 10.00
CA GLY A 211 -3.40 -9.42 11.22
C GLY A 211 -4.07 -8.08 10.93
N GLN A 212 -3.56 -7.34 9.95
CA GLN A 212 -4.10 -6.02 9.58
C GLN A 212 -5.59 -6.07 9.22
N ILE A 213 -6.01 -7.06 8.43
CA ILE A 213 -7.42 -7.21 8.05
C ILE A 213 -8.26 -7.72 9.21
N GLN A 214 -7.71 -8.57 10.06
CA GLN A 214 -8.38 -9.02 11.28
C GLN A 214 -8.67 -7.84 12.22
N ASP A 215 -7.69 -6.96 12.43
CA ASP A 215 -7.84 -5.77 13.26
C ASP A 215 -8.84 -4.79 12.67
N MET A 216 -8.78 -4.57 11.34
CA MET A 216 -9.78 -3.77 10.64
C MET A 216 -11.19 -4.37 10.78
N ALA A 217 -11.35 -5.68 10.62
CA ALA A 217 -12.64 -6.37 10.73
C ALA A 217 -13.20 -6.37 12.16
N ALA A 218 -12.36 -6.57 13.17
CA ALA A 218 -12.76 -6.61 14.57
C ALA A 218 -13.08 -5.21 15.11
N ASN A 219 -12.21 -4.23 14.84
CA ASN A 219 -12.31 -2.90 15.44
C ASN A 219 -13.28 -1.98 14.69
N TRP A 220 -13.41 -2.11 13.36
CA TRP A 220 -14.25 -1.19 12.59
C TRP A 220 -15.65 -1.75 12.31
N PHE A 221 -15.80 -3.08 12.27
CA PHE A 221 -17.06 -3.74 11.93
C PHE A 221 -17.65 -4.57 13.07
N HIS A 222 -16.99 -4.66 14.23
CA HIS A 222 -17.44 -5.43 15.41
C HIS A 222 -17.87 -6.88 15.08
N LEU A 223 -17.23 -7.49 14.08
CA LEU A 223 -17.61 -8.81 13.58
C LEU A 223 -17.08 -9.91 14.49
N LYS A 224 -17.96 -10.79 14.97
CA LYS A 224 -17.59 -11.98 15.77
C LYS A 224 -17.05 -13.15 14.93
N TRP A 225 -17.25 -13.14 13.61
CA TRP A 225 -16.92 -14.24 12.68
C TRP A 225 -15.72 -13.94 11.76
N VAL A 226 -14.66 -13.32 12.31
CA VAL A 226 -13.53 -12.82 11.50
C VAL A 226 -12.79 -13.95 10.76
N GLY A 227 -12.64 -15.13 11.35
CA GLY A 227 -11.92 -16.25 10.72
C GLY A 227 -12.51 -16.70 9.39
N LEU A 228 -13.85 -16.76 9.30
CA LEU A 228 -14.55 -17.20 8.10
C LEU A 228 -14.54 -16.12 6.99
N LEU A 229 -14.54 -14.84 7.38
CA LEU A 229 -14.32 -13.72 6.45
C LEU A 229 -12.91 -13.77 5.86
N LEU A 230 -11.89 -13.93 6.70
CA LEU A 230 -10.49 -14.00 6.26
C LEU A 230 -10.25 -15.17 5.30
N PHE A 231 -10.85 -16.33 5.57
CA PHE A 231 -10.75 -17.48 4.67
C PHE A 231 -11.29 -17.16 3.27
N ARG A 232 -12.48 -16.55 3.18
CA ARG A 232 -13.07 -16.16 1.88
C ARG A 232 -12.29 -15.07 1.19
N LEU A 233 -11.84 -14.08 1.93
CA LEU A 233 -11.04 -13.01 1.36
C LEU A 233 -9.75 -13.58 0.76
N ASN A 234 -9.05 -14.46 1.48
CA ASN A 234 -7.86 -15.12 0.97
C ASN A 234 -8.15 -15.96 -0.30
N LEU A 235 -9.32 -16.59 -0.38
CA LEU A 235 -9.76 -17.31 -1.58
C LEU A 235 -9.95 -16.34 -2.77
N PHE A 236 -10.62 -15.21 -2.57
CA PHE A 236 -10.80 -14.20 -3.61
C PHE A 236 -9.46 -13.57 -4.03
N CYS A 237 -8.58 -13.22 -3.09
CA CYS A 237 -7.23 -12.76 -3.39
C CYS A 237 -6.47 -13.76 -4.27
N ARG A 238 -6.57 -15.06 -3.95
CA ARG A 238 -5.86 -16.10 -4.69
C ARG A 238 -6.41 -16.28 -6.11
N ILE A 239 -7.73 -16.33 -6.26
CA ILE A 239 -8.37 -16.64 -7.54
C ILE A 239 -8.38 -15.43 -8.48
N LEU A 240 -8.65 -14.23 -7.95
CA LEU A 240 -8.89 -13.03 -8.77
C LEU A 240 -7.66 -12.14 -8.88
N ALA A 241 -6.97 -11.91 -7.76
CA ALA A 241 -5.83 -11.00 -7.70
C ALA A 241 -4.46 -11.71 -7.80
N GLY A 242 -4.46 -13.05 -7.81
CA GLY A 242 -3.27 -13.87 -7.99
C GLY A 242 -2.27 -13.83 -6.83
N PHE A 243 -2.72 -13.57 -5.59
CA PHE A 243 -1.85 -13.56 -4.41
C PHE A 243 -2.54 -14.15 -3.18
N ARG A 244 -1.76 -14.62 -2.20
CA ARG A 244 -2.28 -15.07 -0.90
C ARG A 244 -1.95 -14.05 0.16
N MET A 245 -2.77 -13.96 1.20
CA MET A 245 -2.53 -13.02 2.30
C MET A 245 -1.18 -13.25 3.00
N LYS A 246 -0.70 -14.50 3.02
CA LYS A 246 0.62 -14.85 3.57
C LYS A 246 1.81 -14.34 2.74
N ASP A 247 1.57 -13.94 1.49
CA ASP A 247 2.62 -13.39 0.63
C ASP A 247 2.92 -11.92 1.03
N ALA A 248 2.05 -11.30 1.83
CA ALA A 248 2.24 -10.00 2.52
C ALA A 248 2.55 -10.21 4.01
N ASP A 249 3.71 -10.81 4.29
CA ASP A 249 4.22 -11.06 5.64
C ASP A 249 5.70 -10.65 5.72
N THR A 250 6.04 -9.80 6.69
CA THR A 250 7.41 -9.29 6.86
C THR A 250 8.34 -10.28 7.54
N THR A 251 7.81 -11.28 8.26
CA THR A 251 8.58 -12.17 9.14
C THR A 251 9.71 -12.88 8.42
N ASP A 252 9.43 -13.40 7.21
CA ASP A 252 10.44 -14.11 6.43
C ASP A 252 11.47 -13.17 5.81
N ALA A 253 11.07 -11.96 5.43
CA ALA A 253 12.00 -10.94 4.97
C ALA A 253 12.93 -10.48 6.09
N MET A 254 12.41 -10.33 7.32
CA MET A 254 13.20 -9.91 8.46
C MET A 254 14.28 -10.90 8.89
N LYS A 255 14.09 -12.20 8.60
CA LYS A 255 15.13 -13.21 8.81
C LYS A 255 16.26 -13.15 7.79
N LYS A 256 16.00 -12.57 6.61
CA LYS A 256 16.90 -12.59 5.44
C LYS A 256 17.57 -11.24 5.18
N THR A 257 16.93 -10.15 5.58
CA THR A 257 17.38 -8.80 5.25
C THR A 257 18.74 -8.51 5.84
N THR A 258 19.63 -7.98 5.00
CA THR A 258 20.94 -7.46 5.41
C THR A 258 20.98 -5.94 5.36
N VAL A 259 19.86 -5.30 4.99
CA VAL A 259 19.72 -3.84 4.89
C VAL A 259 19.38 -3.29 6.26
N ARG A 260 20.08 -2.23 6.69
CA ARG A 260 19.79 -1.56 7.96
C ARG A 260 18.43 -0.88 7.89
N PHE A 261 17.61 -1.01 8.92
CA PHE A 261 16.28 -0.40 8.95
C PHE A 261 16.03 0.37 10.25
N CYS A 262 15.24 1.43 10.13
CA CYS A 262 14.59 2.10 11.26
C CYS A 262 13.09 1.81 11.18
N PHE A 263 12.48 1.48 12.31
CA PHE A 263 11.05 1.21 12.42
C PHE A 263 10.41 2.22 13.36
N SER A 264 9.35 2.89 12.89
CA SER A 264 8.54 3.83 13.68
C SER A 264 7.14 3.25 13.88
N THR A 265 6.62 3.34 15.10
CA THR A 265 5.25 2.94 15.45
C THR A 265 4.42 4.17 15.78
N ALA A 266 3.18 4.20 15.30
CA ALA A 266 2.18 5.20 15.68
C ALA A 266 1.55 4.88 17.05
#